data_AF-A0A974P8D7-F1
#
_entry.id   AF-A0A974P8D7-F1
#
_cell.length_a   1.000
_cell.length_b   1.000
_cell.length_c   1.000
_cell.angle_alpha   90.00
_cell.angle_beta   90.00
_cell.angle_gamma   90.00
#
_symmetry.space_group_name_H-M   'P 1'
#
loop_
_entity.id
_entity.type
_entity.pdbx_description
1 polymer ?
#
loop_
_entity_poly.entity_id
_entity_poly.type
_entity_poly.pdbx_seq_one_letter_code
_entity_poly.pdbx_strand_id
1 'polypeptide(L)' 'MSMKLYLTRHGETEWNVVHRMQGFEDSPLTALGVRQAESLKTVLDAVPLDIVYTSPSPGLFGRLN' A
#
# COMPACT_ATOMS: atom_id res chain seq x y z
N MET A 1 -5.62 12.35 26.10
CA MET A 1 -5.81 11.95 24.69
C MET A 1 -4.80 10.89 24.32
N SER A 2 -5.22 9.81 23.67
CA SER A 2 -4.31 8.81 23.07
C SER A 2 -4.45 8.82 21.55
N MET A 3 -3.33 8.85 20.83
CA MET A 3 -3.29 8.70 19.37
C MET A 3 -3.09 7.22 19.01
N LYS A 4 -3.82 6.72 18.01
CA LYS A 4 -3.57 5.40 17.40
C LYS A 4 -2.97 5.61 16.02
N LEU A 5 -1.77 5.08 15.81
CA LEU A 5 -1.07 5.12 14.52
C LEU A 5 -1.15 3.73 13.88
N TYR A 6 -1.68 3.69 12.66
CA TYR A 6 -1.69 2.48 11.84
C TYR A 6 -0.63 2.61 10.74
N LEU A 7 0.19 1.57 10.59
CA LEU A 7 1.26 1.50 9.59
C LEU A 7 1.04 0.28 8.72
N THR A 8 1.15 0.48 7.41
CA THR A 8 1.04 -0.60 6.42
C THR A 8 2.09 -0.39 5.33
N ARG A 9 2.46 -1.47 4.66
CA ARG A 9 3.38 -1.45 3.52
C ARG A 9 2.57 -1.52 2.21
N HIS A 10 3.16 -1.03 1.12
CA HIS A 10 2.67 -1.30 -0.23
C HIS A 10 2.50 -2.81 -0.49
N GLY A 11 1.56 -3.16 -1.37
CA GLY A 11 1.37 -4.54 -1.81
C GLY A 11 2.58 -5.06 -2.61
N GLU A 12 2.62 -6.37 -2.83
CA GLU A 12 3.68 -7.02 -3.61
C GLU A 12 3.83 -6.39 -5.01
N THR A 13 5.07 -6.14 -5.40
CA THR A 13 5.45 -5.67 -6.73
C THR A 13 6.18 -6.74 -7.53
N GLU A 14 6.24 -6.58 -8.86
CA GLU A 14 6.98 -7.51 -9.74
C GLU A 14 8.44 -7.67 -9.31
N TRP A 15 9.08 -6.62 -8.78
CA TRP A 15 10.47 -6.70 -8.32
C TRP A 15 10.62 -7.40 -6.97
N ASN A 16 9.58 -7.42 -6.14
CA ASN A 16 9.59 -8.25 -4.94
C ASN A 16 9.64 -9.74 -5.33
N VAL A 17 8.88 -10.13 -6.37
CA VAL A 17 8.84 -11.52 -6.89
C VAL A 17 10.21 -11.96 -7.42
N VAL A 18 10.92 -11.09 -8.15
CA VAL A 18 12.26 -11.40 -8.67
C VAL A 18 13.40 -11.02 -7.71
N HIS A 19 13.08 -10.71 -6.44
CA HIS A 19 14.04 -10.31 -5.40
C HIS A 19 14.99 -9.19 -5.81
N ARG A 20 14.52 -8.25 -6.62
CA ARG A 20 15.27 -7.07 -7.07
C ARG A 20 15.07 -5.92 -6.10
N MET A 21 16.16 -5.23 -5.75
CA MET A 21 16.09 -4.02 -4.93
C MET A 21 15.41 -2.88 -5.71
N GLN A 22 14.44 -2.23 -5.06
CA GLN A 22 13.53 -1.26 -5.68
C GLN A 22 14.03 0.20 -5.57
N GLY A 23 14.70 0.57 -4.48
CA GLY A 23 15.24 1.93 -4.32
C GLY A 23 14.15 3.00 -4.43
N PHE A 24 14.38 4.00 -5.31
CA PHE A 24 13.39 5.02 -5.70
C PHE A 24 12.66 4.69 -7.01
N GLU A 25 12.96 3.55 -7.63
CA GLU A 25 12.28 3.10 -8.84
C GLU A 25 11.02 2.32 -8.47
N ASP A 26 9.98 2.46 -9.30
CA ASP A 26 8.71 1.78 -9.06
C ASP A 26 8.54 0.63 -10.04
N SER A 27 8.26 -0.56 -9.50
CA SER A 27 7.74 -1.67 -10.28
C SER A 27 6.23 -1.81 -10.03
N PRO A 28 5.44 -2.23 -11.03
CA PRO A 28 4.01 -2.39 -10.87
C PRO A 28 3.65 -3.37 -9.74
N LEU A 29 2.49 -3.14 -9.11
CA LEU A 29 1.89 -4.14 -8.22
C LEU A 29 1.56 -5.40 -9.01
N THR A 30 1.82 -6.57 -8.42
CA THR A 30 1.32 -7.83 -8.96
C THR A 30 -0.19 -7.93 -8.74
N ALA A 31 -0.84 -8.90 -9.38
CA ALA A 31 -2.24 -9.20 -9.08
C ALA A 31 -2.46 -9.56 -7.60
N LEU A 32 -1.45 -10.14 -6.94
CA LEU A 32 -1.48 -10.37 -5.50
C LEU A 32 -1.37 -9.05 -4.73
N GLY A 33 -0.46 -8.16 -5.12
CA GLY A 33 -0.32 -6.82 -4.53
C GLY A 33 -1.61 -6.00 -4.58
N VAL A 34 -2.36 -6.08 -5.68
CA VAL A 34 -3.68 -5.44 -5.80
C VAL A 34 -4.68 -6.03 -4.80
N ARG A 35 -4.78 -7.37 -4.73
CA ARG A 35 -5.68 -8.04 -3.77
C ARG A 35 -5.32 -7.73 -2.30
N GLN A 36 -4.03 -7.56 -2.01
CA GLN A 36 -3.58 -7.15 -0.68
C GLN A 36 -4.07 -5.74 -0.34
N ALA A 37 -4.02 -4.80 -1.29
CA ALA A 37 -4.55 -3.45 -1.11
C ALA A 37 -6.09 -3.45 -0.92
N GLU A 38 -6.82 -4.26 -1.68
CA GLU A 38 -8.28 -4.41 -1.53
C GLU A 38 -8.67 -5.03 -0.18
N SER A 39 -7.90 -6.03 0.27
CA SER A 39 -8.11 -6.65 1.59
C SER A 39 -7.84 -5.64 2.72
N LEU A 40 -6.79 -4.83 2.58
CA LEU A 40 -6.48 -3.76 3.52
C LEU A 40 -7.61 -2.73 3.58
N LYS A 41 -8.16 -2.31 2.43
CA LYS A 41 -9.31 -1.40 2.38
C LYS A 41 -10.48 -1.93 3.23
N THR A 42 -10.82 -3.20 3.05
CA THR A 42 -11.92 -3.85 3.80
C THR A 42 -11.71 -3.77 5.32
N VAL A 43 -10.47 -3.91 5.79
CA VAL A 43 -10.13 -3.80 7.21
C VAL A 43 -10.20 -2.34 7.69
N LEU A 44 -9.69 -1.40 6.88
CA LEU A 44 -9.64 0.02 7.21
C LEU A 44 -11.02 0.69 7.18
N ASP A 45 -11.98 0.17 6.42
CA ASP A 45 -13.37 0.68 6.40
C ASP A 45 -14.03 0.63 7.78
N ALA A 46 -13.58 -0.26 8.68
CA ALA A 46 -14.06 -0.36 10.06
C ALA A 46 -13.28 0.54 11.05
N VAL A 47 -12.25 1.25 10.60
CA VAL A 47 -11.36 2.06 11.45
C VAL A 47 -11.69 3.54 11.24
N PRO A 48 -12.01 4.31 12.29
CA PRO A 48 -12.13 5.75 12.18
C PRO A 48 -10.74 6.37 11.97
N LEU A 49 -10.42 6.68 10.71
CA LEU A 49 -9.18 7.33 10.30
C LEU A 49 -9.41 8.82 10.12
N ASP A 50 -8.71 9.65 10.90
CA ASP A 50 -8.80 11.10 10.79
C ASP A 50 -7.93 11.63 9.62
N ILE A 51 -6.75 11.03 9.41
CA ILE A 51 -5.76 11.46 8.42
C ILE A 51 -5.04 10.24 7.84
N VAL A 52 -4.78 10.26 6.52
CA VAL A 52 -4.02 9.24 5.80
C VAL A 52 -2.80 9.88 5.14
N TYR A 53 -1.63 9.25 5.29
CA TYR A 53 -0.38 9.65 4.64
C TYR A 53 0.13 8.52 3.74
N THR A 54 0.76 8.88 2.62
CA THR A 54 1.34 7.94 1.65
C THR A 54 2.64 8.47 1.08
N SER A 55 3.52 7.58 0.61
CA SER A 55 4.68 7.99 -0.19
C SER A 55 4.24 8.51 -1.57
N PRO A 56 5.04 9.40 -2.20
CA PRO A 56 4.74 9.95 -3.52
C PRO A 56 5.00 8.97 -4.68
N SER A 57 5.43 7.73 -4.40
CA SER A 57 5.71 6.68 -5.39
C SER A 57 4.44 6.33 -6.20
N PRO A 58 4.41 6.60 -7.52
CA PRO A 58 3.25 6.38 -8.38
C PRO A 58 2.63 4.97 -8.30
N GLY A 59 3.45 3.94 -8.03
CA GLY A 59 2.99 2.54 -7.92
C GLY A 59 2.00 2.25 -6.78
N LEU A 60 1.78 3.21 -5.86
CA LEU A 60 1.03 3.02 -4.63
C LEU A 60 -0.42 3.53 -4.67
N PHE A 61 -0.74 4.54 -5.50
CA PHE A 61 -2.03 5.25 -5.43
C PHE A 61 -2.92 5.09 -6.68
N GLY A 62 -2.38 4.59 -7.79
CA GLY A 62 -3.02 4.70 -9.11
C GLY A 62 -4.35 3.98 -9.35
N ARG A 63 -4.96 3.30 -8.36
CA ARG A 63 -6.18 2.49 -8.58
C ARG A 63 -7.21 2.48 -7.45
N LEU A 64 -7.16 3.43 -6.51
CA LEU A 64 -8.12 3.46 -5.38
C LEU A 64 -9.25 4.50 -5.51
N ASN A 65 -9.45 5.09 -6.69
CA ASN A 65 -10.65 5.87 -7.01
C ASN A 65 -11.64 5.01 -7.80
#